data_AF-A0A2G4JHU4-F1
#
_entry.id   AF-A0A2G4JHU4-F1
#
_cell.length_a   1.000
_cell.length_b   1.000
_cell.length_c   1.000
_cell.angle_alpha   90.00
_cell.angle_beta   90.00
_cell.angle_gamma   90.00
#
_symmetry.space_group_name_H-M   'P 1'
#
loop_
_entity.id
_entity.type
_entity.pdbx_description
1 polymer ?
#
loop_
_entity_poly.entity_id
_entity_poly.type
_entity_poly.pdbx_seq_one_letter_code
_entity_poly.pdbx_strand_id
1 'polypeptide(L)'
;MSVRQNLRDFFHGAAYGAYERELRMQAAELNDLFLLLCYLEIVGLPNPATLYLLDVYPYLLEQFHTWHKRMGMDRSPLGNLPCC
;
A
#
# COMPACT_ATOMS: atom_id res chain seq x y z
N MET A 1 -18.81 -23.51 -20.55
CA MET A 1 -17.93 -22.35 -20.80
C MET A 1 -17.52 -22.37 -22.26
N SER A 2 -17.74 -21.29 -23.01
CA SER A 2 -17.52 -21.25 -24.46
C SER A 2 -16.03 -21.26 -24.78
N VAL A 3 -15.60 -22.10 -25.73
CA VAL A 3 -14.19 -22.27 -26.16
C VAL A 3 -13.54 -20.93 -26.53
N ARG A 4 -14.34 -19.97 -27.03
CA ARG A 4 -13.89 -18.63 -27.41
C ARG A 4 -13.54 -17.74 -26.21
N GLN A 5 -14.18 -17.95 -25.05
CA GLN A 5 -13.84 -17.26 -23.80
C GLN A 5 -12.54 -17.82 -23.22
N ASN A 6 -12.37 -19.15 -23.18
CA ASN A 6 -11.12 -19.76 -22.72
C ASN A 6 -9.90 -19.33 -23.55
N LEU A 7 -10.02 -19.22 -24.87
CA LEU A 7 -8.93 -18.70 -25.72
C LEU A 7 -8.61 -17.24 -25.39
N ARG A 8 -9.63 -16.39 -25.22
CA ARG A 8 -9.43 -14.99 -24.83
C ARG A 8 -8.73 -14.91 -23.48
N ASP A 9 -9.19 -15.65 -22.49
CA ASP A 9 -8.64 -15.64 -21.13
C ASP A 9 -7.21 -16.19 -21.11
N PHE A 10 -6.89 -17.18 -21.95
CA PHE A 10 -5.53 -17.68 -22.14
C PHE A 10 -4.60 -16.63 -22.76
N PHE A 11 -5.02 -15.94 -23.82
CA PHE A 11 -4.24 -14.85 -24.41
C PHE A 11 -4.09 -13.65 -23.45
N HIS A 12 -5.12 -13.36 -22.67
CA HIS A 12 -5.08 -12.31 -21.64
C HIS A 12 -4.09 -12.68 -20.52
N GLY A 13 -4.13 -13.92 -20.02
CA GLY A 13 -3.18 -14.42 -19.04
C GLY A 13 -1.75 -14.50 -19.57
N ALA A 14 -1.55 -14.82 -20.85
CA ALA A 14 -0.23 -14.83 -21.48
C ALA A 14 0.35 -13.42 -21.66
N ALA A 15 -0.48 -12.43 -22.00
CA ALA A 15 -0.05 -11.06 -22.19
C ALA A 15 0.15 -10.29 -20.87
N TYR A 16 -0.78 -10.44 -19.91
CA TYR A 16 -0.81 -9.64 -18.68
C TYR A 16 -0.37 -10.39 -17.43
N GLY A 17 -0.21 -11.72 -17.49
CA GLY A 17 0.11 -12.53 -16.30
C GLY A 17 1.46 -12.21 -15.66
N ALA A 18 2.46 -11.80 -16.45
CA ALA A 18 3.74 -11.34 -15.91
C ALA A 18 3.57 -10.03 -15.09
N TYR A 19 2.82 -9.07 -15.64
CA TYR A 19 2.53 -7.80 -14.99
C TYR A 19 1.71 -7.97 -13.71
N GLU A 20 0.66 -8.79 -13.73
CA GLU A 20 -0.14 -9.09 -12.54
C GLU A 20 0.69 -9.76 -11.44
N ARG A 21 1.65 -10.63 -11.82
CA ARG A 21 2.56 -11.27 -10.88
C ARG A 21 3.48 -10.25 -10.22
N GLU A 22 4.08 -9.35 -11.00
CA GLU A 22 4.94 -8.28 -10.47
C GLU A 22 4.17 -7.36 -9.52
N LEU A 23 2.96 -6.95 -9.89
CA LEU A 23 2.07 -6.15 -9.03
C LEU A 23 1.79 -6.85 -7.70
N ARG A 24 1.48 -8.14 -7.73
CA ARG A 24 1.23 -8.92 -6.49
C ARG A 24 2.49 -9.01 -5.63
N MET A 25 3.66 -9.16 -6.24
CA MET A 25 4.93 -9.17 -5.51
C MET A 25 5.21 -7.82 -4.85
N GLN A 26 5.05 -6.71 -5.58
CA GLN A 26 5.21 -5.36 -5.03
C GLN A 26 4.22 -5.07 -3.90
N ALA A 27 2.97 -5.51 -4.05
CA ALA A 27 1.97 -5.37 -2.99
C ALA A 27 2.33 -6.17 -1.73
N ALA A 28 2.89 -7.38 -1.89
CA ALA A 28 3.36 -8.18 -0.77
C ALA A 28 4.57 -7.54 -0.08
N GLU A 29 5.57 -7.07 -0.84
CA GLU A 29 6.73 -6.36 -0.28
C GLU A 29 6.32 -5.11 0.48
N LEU A 30 5.37 -4.33 -0.06
CA LEU A 30 4.83 -3.15 0.61
C LEU A 30 4.11 -3.51 1.93
N ASN A 31 3.34 -4.59 1.92
CA ASN A 31 2.65 -5.07 3.12
C ASN A 31 3.65 -5.57 4.18
N ASP A 32 4.68 -6.30 3.79
CA ASP A 32 5.72 -6.79 4.69
C ASP A 32 6.51 -5.63 5.31
N LEU A 33 6.84 -4.62 4.50
CA LEU A 33 7.44 -3.37 4.98
C LEU A 33 6.52 -2.67 5.99
N PHE A 34 5.22 -2.52 5.68
CA PHE A 34 4.26 -1.93 6.60
C PHE A 34 4.20 -2.67 7.94
N LEU A 35 4.11 -3.99 7.92
CA LEU A 35 4.07 -4.82 9.14
C LEU A 35 5.37 -4.74 9.94
N LEU A 36 6.52 -4.71 9.27
CA LEU A 36 7.82 -4.50 9.92
C LEU A 36 7.85 -3.15 10.66
N LEU A 37 7.42 -2.07 10.00
CA LEU A 37 7.35 -0.75 10.62
C LEU A 37 6.39 -0.77 11.83
N CYS A 38 5.20 -1.35 11.72
CA CYS A 38 4.31 -1.49 12.88
C CYS A 38 4.93 -2.29 14.04
N TYR A 39 5.69 -3.35 13.73
CA TYR A 39 6.34 -4.18 14.74
C TYR A 39 7.47 -3.44 15.44
N LEU A 40 8.28 -2.66 14.73
CA LEU A 40 9.32 -1.81 15.32
C LEU A 40 8.73 -0.85 16.36
N GLU A 41 7.58 -0.27 16.04
CA GLU A 41 6.88 0.66 16.92
C GLU A 41 6.35 -0.04 18.19
N ILE A 42 5.84 -1.27 18.05
CA ILE A 42 5.40 -2.08 19.21
C ILE A 42 6.59 -2.47 20.10
N VAL A 43 7.71 -2.86 19.51
CA VAL A 43 8.93 -3.25 20.24
C VAL A 43 9.64 -2.02 20.84
N GLY A 44 9.33 -0.81 20.36
CA GLY A 44 9.96 0.43 20.78
C GLY A 44 11.35 0.65 20.16
N LEU A 45 11.66 -0.04 19.06
CA LEU A 45 12.89 0.19 18.30
C LEU A 45 12.73 1.45 17.44
N PRO A 46 13.79 2.27 17.29
CA PRO A 46 13.72 3.44 16.44
C PRO A 46 13.52 3.01 15.00
N ASN A 47 12.37 3.37 14.45
CA ASN A 47 12.07 3.10 13.06
C ASN A 47 12.90 4.03 12.16
N PRO A 48 13.66 3.50 11.18
CA PRO A 48 14.46 4.32 10.26
C PRO A 48 13.59 5.31 9.47
N ALA A 49 12.32 5.00 9.22
CA ALA A 49 11.37 5.92 8.63
C ALA A 49 11.20 7.21 9.46
N THR A 50 11.27 7.11 10.78
CA THR A 50 11.01 8.26 11.68
C THR A 50 12.09 9.34 11.57
N LEU A 51 13.35 8.94 11.38
CA LEU A 51 14.48 9.88 11.31
C LEU A 51 14.89 10.24 9.89
N TYR A 52 14.81 9.31 8.94
CA TYR A 52 15.30 9.54 7.57
C TYR A 52 14.22 9.99 6.58
N LEU A 53 12.93 9.76 6.89
CA LEU A 53 11.84 10.16 5.99
C LEU A 53 11.14 11.45 6.43
N LEU A 54 11.78 12.29 7.26
CA LEU A 54 11.25 13.62 7.60
C LEU A 54 10.96 14.47 6.34
N ASP A 55 11.81 14.37 5.31
CA ASP A 55 11.60 15.06 4.02
C ASP A 55 10.46 14.44 3.19
N VAL A 56 10.17 13.16 3.41
CA VAL A 56 9.11 12.40 2.72
C VAL A 56 7.78 12.48 3.48
N TYR A 57 7.82 12.90 4.75
CA TYR A 57 6.68 13.01 5.65
C TYR A 57 5.51 13.84 5.08
N PRO A 58 5.72 14.98 4.39
CA PRO A 58 4.62 15.72 3.77
C PRO A 58 3.86 14.92 2.72
N TYR A 59 4.58 14.15 1.89
CA TYR A 59 3.98 13.31 0.85
C TYR A 59 3.20 12.14 1.46
N LEU A 60 3.70 11.56 2.55
CA LEU A 60 2.98 10.51 3.29
C LEU A 60 1.68 11.04 3.90
N LEU A 61 1.71 12.27 4.42
CA LEU A 61 0.52 12.97 4.95
C LEU A 61 -0.56 13.19 3.88
N GLU A 62 -0.18 13.58 2.65
CA GLU A 62 -1.13 13.72 1.53
C GLU A 62 -1.77 12.38 1.12
N GLN A 63 -0.96 11.31 1.10
CA GLN A 63 -1.47 9.96 0.82
C GLN A 63 -2.40 9.47 1.93
N PHE A 64 -2.05 9.71 3.19
CA PHE A 64 -2.90 9.41 4.34
C PHE A 64 -4.23 10.18 4.28
N HIS A 65 -4.19 11.46 3.89
CA HIS A 65 -5.40 12.26 3.69
C HIS A 65 -6.33 11.63 2.64
N THR A 66 -5.75 11.23 1.51
CA THR A 66 -6.50 10.59 0.43
C THR A 66 -7.03 9.21 0.83
N TRP A 67 -6.31 8.48 1.67
CA TRP A 67 -6.71 7.17 2.17
C TRP A 67 -7.87 7.26 3.17
N HIS A 68 -7.77 8.09 4.23
CA HIS A 68 -8.81 8.11 5.26
C HIS A 68 -10.15 8.62 4.68
N LYS A 69 -10.10 9.54 3.70
CA LYS A 69 -11.32 9.99 2.99
C LYS A 69 -11.94 8.88 2.16
N ARG A 70 -11.13 8.02 1.51
CA ARG A 70 -11.62 6.82 0.81
C ARG A 70 -12.26 5.80 1.74
N MET A 71 -11.77 5.72 2.98
CA MET A 71 -12.33 4.86 4.03
C MET A 71 -13.61 5.46 4.67
N GLY A 72 -14.06 6.65 4.23
CA GLY A 72 -15.26 7.31 4.76
C GLY A 72 -15.09 7.89 6.16
N MET A 73 -13.85 8.15 6.58
CA MET A 73 -13.56 8.77 7.88
C MET A 73 -13.63 10.29 7.75
N ASP A 74 -14.49 10.94 8.56
CA ASP A 74 -14.65 12.41 8.54
C ASP A 74 -13.41 13.16 9.07
N ARG A 75 -12.59 12.52 9.92
CA ARG A 75 -11.35 13.06 10.49
C ARG A 75 -10.28 11.98 10.61
N SER A 76 -9.02 12.40 10.72
CA SER A 76 -7.90 11.50 11.02
C SER A 76 -8.19 10.64 12.26
N PRO A 77 -8.06 9.30 12.17
CA PRO A 77 -8.07 8.44 13.35
C PRO A 77 -6.83 8.64 14.24
N LEU A 78 -5.78 9.24 13.70
CA LEU A 78 -4.57 9.63 14.43
C LEU A 78 -4.85 11.00 15.06
N GLY A 79 -5.46 11.01 16.24
CA GLY A 79 -6.06 12.22 16.84
C GLY A 79 -5.14 13.43 16.99
N ASN A 80 -3.82 13.23 17.15
CA ASN A 80 -2.84 14.31 17.29
C ASN A 80 -2.16 14.72 15.97
N LEU A 81 -2.47 14.04 14.86
CA LEU A 81 -1.77 14.22 13.60
C LEU A 81 -2.65 15.07 12.67
N PRO A 82 -2.23 16.30 12.32
CA PRO A 82 -3.02 17.20 11.49
C PRO A 82 -2.97 16.69 10.05
N CYS A 83 -3.92 15.84 9.68
CA CYS A 83 -4.16 15.51 8.27
C CYS A 83 -5.05 16.56 7.56
N CYS A 84 -5.51 17.55 8.32
CA CYS A 84 -6.38 18.66 7.93
C CYS A 84 -5.94 19.93 8.66
#